data_AF-A0A8S2KXI8-F1
#
_entry.id   AF-A0A8S2KXI8-F1
#
_cell.length_a   1.000
_cell.length_b   1.000
_cell.length_c   1.000
_cell.angle_alpha   90.00
_cell.angle_beta   90.00
_cell.angle_gamma   90.00
#
_symmetry.space_group_name_H-M   'P 1'
#
loop_
_entity.id
_entity.type
_entity.pdbx_description
1 polymer ?
#
loop_
_entity_poly.entity_id
_entity_poly.type
_entity_poly.pdbx_seq_one_letter_code
_entity_poly.pdbx_strand_id
1 'polypeptide(L)'
;MRPNQKVKIKNYSVRIPQWKKNDKEIQQLTKQYDQIDPGSIETFKDFPLTQKTLDGLAEADFINPTDIQREAIGVALQGHDILGAAMTGSGKTLSFLIPVAFK
;
A
#
# COMPACT_ATOMS: atom_id res chain seq x y z
N MET A 1 14.68 58.76 18.08
CA MET A 1 14.02 57.97 17.01
C MET A 1 14.91 56.78 16.69
N ARG A 2 14.45 55.53 16.84
CA ARG A 2 15.21 54.33 16.44
C ARG A 2 14.78 53.91 15.02
N PRO A 3 15.72 53.57 14.11
CA PRO A 3 15.39 53.28 12.71
C PRO A 3 14.63 51.95 12.58
N ASN A 4 13.62 51.96 11.71
CA ASN A 4 12.71 50.87 11.41
C ASN A 4 13.44 49.78 10.60
N GLN A 5 13.71 48.63 11.21
CA GLN A 5 14.33 47.49 10.54
C GLN A 5 13.26 46.70 9.79
N LYS A 6 13.28 46.76 8.45
CA LYS A 6 12.38 45.97 7.59
C LYS A 6 12.56 44.48 7.89
N VAL A 7 11.52 43.86 8.45
CA VAL A 7 11.47 42.42 8.73
C VAL A 7 11.50 41.66 7.40
N LYS A 8 12.56 40.87 7.17
CA LYS A 8 12.63 39.93 6.05
C LYS A 8 11.72 38.74 6.38
N ILE A 9 10.57 38.64 5.72
CA ILE A 9 9.68 37.48 5.80
C ILE A 9 10.41 36.32 5.12
N LYS A 10 10.84 35.33 5.90
CA LYS A 10 11.37 34.07 5.38
C LYS A 10 10.20 33.24 4.85
N ASN A 11 10.24 32.85 3.58
CA ASN A 11 9.26 31.93 2.99
C ASN A 11 9.42 30.55 3.64
N TYR A 12 8.59 30.23 4.63
CA TYR A 12 8.49 28.89 5.17
C TYR A 12 7.59 28.06 4.24
N SER A 13 8.21 27.21 3.43
CA SER A 13 7.51 26.11 2.78
C SER A 13 7.06 25.13 3.89
N VAL A 14 5.74 25.04 4.08
CA VAL A 14 5.14 24.10 5.03
C VAL A 14 5.49 22.68 4.58
N ARG A 15 6.43 22.03 5.28
CA ARG A 15 6.75 20.62 5.05
C ARG A 15 5.56 19.77 5.51
N ILE A 16 4.86 19.17 4.56
CA ILE A 16 3.74 18.26 4.87
C ILE A 16 4.33 16.98 5.49
N PRO A 17 3.83 16.53 6.66
CA PRO A 17 4.27 15.28 7.27
C PRO A 17 4.01 14.07 6.37
N GLN A 18 4.89 13.06 6.42
CA GLN A 18 4.83 11.89 5.55
C GLN A 18 3.53 11.07 5.73
N TRP A 19 3.02 10.94 6.94
CA TRP A 19 1.75 10.24 7.21
C TRP A 19 0.55 10.87 6.49
N LYS A 20 0.47 12.21 6.41
CA LYS A 20 -0.59 12.91 5.64
C LYS A 20 -0.52 12.64 4.14
N LYS A 21 0.68 12.37 3.62
CA LYS A 21 0.88 12.01 2.21
C LYS A 21 0.39 10.57 1.97
N ASN A 22 0.72 9.66 2.89
CA ASN A 22 0.27 8.27 2.87
C ASN A 22 -1.26 8.17 2.95
N ASP A 23 -1.92 8.98 3.78
CA ASP A 23 -3.40 8.96 3.89
C ASP A 23 -4.10 9.21 2.55
N LYS A 24 -3.58 10.14 1.74
CA LYS A 24 -4.14 10.44 0.41
C LYS A 24 -3.90 9.32 -0.58
N GLU A 25 -2.72 8.71 -0.54
CA GLU A 25 -2.37 7.56 -1.37
C GLU A 25 -3.27 6.38 -1.04
N ILE A 26 -3.42 6.04 0.25
CA ILE A 26 -4.30 4.97 0.73
C ILE A 26 -5.74 5.22 0.29
N GLN A 27 -6.28 6.43 0.50
CA GLN A 27 -7.64 6.78 0.05
C GLN A 27 -7.85 6.60 -1.45
N GLN A 28 -6.81 6.80 -2.26
CA GLN A 28 -6.89 6.60 -3.72
C GLN A 28 -6.82 5.11 -4.09
N LEU A 29 -6.03 4.31 -3.38
CA LEU A 29 -5.92 2.88 -3.59
C LEU A 29 -7.19 2.14 -3.15
N THR A 30 -7.77 2.49 -2.01
CA THR A 30 -8.98 1.84 -1.48
C THR A 30 -10.17 1.90 -2.46
N LYS A 31 -10.28 2.96 -3.27
CA LYS A 31 -11.33 3.08 -4.30
C LYS A 31 -11.26 1.99 -5.38
N GLN A 32 -10.12 1.33 -5.52
CA GLN A 32 -9.89 0.30 -6.53
C GLN A 32 -10.14 -1.11 -5.98
N TYR A 33 -10.34 -1.27 -4.66
CA TYR A 33 -10.44 -2.59 -4.02
C TYR A 33 -11.67 -3.37 -4.49
N ASP A 34 -12.79 -2.71 -4.75
CA ASP A 34 -14.01 -3.34 -5.24
C ASP A 34 -13.89 -3.85 -6.69
N GLN A 35 -12.87 -3.41 -7.42
CA GLN A 35 -12.64 -3.74 -8.83
C GLN A 35 -11.51 -4.76 -9.02
N ILE A 36 -10.97 -5.32 -7.92
CA ILE A 36 -9.93 -6.34 -8.00
C ILE A 36 -10.54 -7.63 -8.56
N ASP A 37 -10.11 -8.01 -9.76
CA ASP A 37 -10.41 -9.30 -10.37
C ASP A 37 -9.19 -10.23 -10.27
N PRO A 38 -9.24 -11.31 -9.48
CA PRO A 38 -8.16 -12.29 -9.39
C PRO A 38 -7.74 -12.82 -10.77
N GLY A 39 -8.65 -12.94 -11.75
CA GLY A 39 -8.31 -13.44 -13.08
C GLY A 39 -7.32 -12.58 -13.87
N SER A 40 -7.18 -11.30 -13.50
CA SER A 40 -6.34 -10.32 -14.18
C SER A 40 -4.97 -10.08 -13.52
N ILE A 41 -4.69 -10.72 -12.39
CA ILE A 41 -3.49 -10.46 -11.59
C ILE A 41 -2.35 -11.39 -12.02
N GLU A 42 -1.30 -10.84 -12.62
CA GLU A 42 -0.10 -11.58 -13.01
C GLU A 42 1.08 -11.33 -12.04
N THR A 43 1.15 -10.14 -11.46
CA THR A 43 2.23 -9.66 -10.59
C THR A 43 1.67 -8.92 -9.37
N PHE A 44 2.51 -8.71 -8.35
CA PHE A 44 2.09 -7.91 -7.19
C PHE A 44 1.77 -6.45 -7.52
N LYS A 45 2.24 -5.93 -8.66
CA LYS A 45 1.98 -4.56 -9.11
C LYS A 45 0.56 -4.36 -9.64
N ASP A 46 -0.14 -5.45 -9.95
CA ASP A 46 -1.52 -5.41 -10.44
C ASP A 46 -2.51 -5.21 -9.28
N PHE A 47 -2.06 -5.40 -8.04
CA PHE A 47 -2.82 -5.04 -6.86
C PHE A 47 -2.69 -3.54 -6.54
N PRO A 48 -3.74 -2.91 -6.02
CA PRO A 48 -3.72 -1.53 -5.54
C PRO A 48 -2.96 -1.40 -4.20
N LEU A 49 -1.63 -1.55 -4.25
CA LEU A 49 -0.71 -1.51 -3.11
C LEU A 49 0.11 -0.21 -3.14
N THR A 50 0.51 0.30 -1.97
CA THR A 50 1.45 1.46 -1.89
C THR A 50 2.80 1.09 -2.46
N GLN A 51 3.50 2.11 -2.97
CA GLN A 51 4.83 1.93 -3.54
C GLN A 51 5.81 1.26 -2.56
N LYS A 52 5.74 1.63 -1.27
CA LYS A 52 6.62 1.09 -0.23
C LYS A 52 6.51 -0.44 -0.10
N THR A 53 5.31 -0.98 -0.22
CA THR A 53 5.12 -2.44 -0.15
C THR A 53 5.55 -3.12 -1.42
N LEU A 54 5.30 -2.52 -2.59
CA LEU A 54 5.80 -3.05 -3.86
C LEU A 54 7.33 -3.10 -3.87
N ASP A 55 7.99 -2.06 -3.34
CA ASP A 55 9.44 -2.01 -3.18
C ASP A 55 9.93 -3.12 -2.25
N GLY A 56 9.29 -3.30 -1.08
CA GLY A 56 9.65 -4.37 -0.14
C GLY A 56 9.42 -5.78 -0.69
N LEU A 57 8.37 -5.97 -1.50
CA LEU A 57 8.13 -7.24 -2.20
C LEU A 57 9.21 -7.49 -3.26
N ALA A 58 9.58 -6.48 -4.03
CA ALA A 58 10.63 -6.58 -5.03
C ALA A 58 12.01 -6.83 -4.41
N GLU A 59 12.35 -6.17 -3.31
CA GLU A 59 13.60 -6.39 -2.55
C GLU A 59 13.70 -7.81 -1.97
N ALA A 60 12.56 -8.45 -1.71
CA ALA A 60 12.47 -9.83 -1.24
C ALA A 60 12.24 -10.85 -2.37
N ASP A 61 12.42 -10.44 -3.64
CA ASP A 61 12.24 -11.26 -4.85
C ASP A 61 10.83 -11.86 -5.01
N PHE A 62 9.81 -11.24 -4.41
CA PHE A 62 8.39 -11.57 -4.62
C PHE A 62 7.82 -10.78 -5.81
N ILE A 63 7.86 -11.40 -7.00
CA ILE A 63 7.42 -10.76 -8.25
C ILE A 63 5.98 -11.16 -8.61
N ASN A 64 5.69 -12.46 -8.59
CA ASN A 64 4.41 -13.03 -8.98
C ASN A 64 3.70 -13.64 -7.76
N PRO A 65 2.41 -13.36 -7.55
CA PRO A 65 1.65 -14.01 -6.50
C PRO A 65 1.40 -15.48 -6.82
N THR A 66 1.38 -16.33 -5.79
CA THR A 66 0.86 -17.70 -5.91
C THR A 66 -0.65 -17.68 -6.12
N ASP A 67 -1.24 -18.79 -6.58
CA ASP A 67 -2.69 -18.85 -6.82
C ASP A 67 -3.51 -18.50 -5.57
N ILE A 68 -3.12 -19.02 -4.40
CA ILE A 68 -3.81 -18.68 -3.15
C ILE A 68 -3.60 -17.21 -2.74
N GLN A 69 -2.48 -16.58 -3.09
CA GLN A 69 -2.26 -15.15 -2.86
C GLN A 69 -3.13 -14.32 -3.79
N ARG A 70 -3.28 -14.73 -5.05
CA ARG A 70 -4.14 -14.07 -6.04
C ARG A 70 -5.59 -13.96 -5.57
N GLU A 71 -6.12 -15.08 -5.08
CA GLU A 71 -7.49 -15.18 -4.58
C GLU A 71 -7.67 -14.49 -3.22
N ALA A 72 -6.69 -14.61 -2.31
CA ALA A 72 -6.84 -14.12 -0.94
C ALA A 72 -6.55 -12.62 -0.78
N ILE A 73 -5.54 -12.08 -1.47
CA ILE A 73 -5.09 -10.69 -1.23
C ILE A 73 -6.20 -9.70 -1.59
N GLY A 74 -6.89 -9.88 -2.72
CA GLY A 74 -8.00 -8.99 -3.12
C GLY A 74 -9.13 -8.95 -2.08
N VAL A 75 -9.59 -10.13 -1.66
CA VAL A 75 -10.63 -10.29 -0.64
C VAL A 75 -10.20 -9.68 0.70
N ALA A 76 -8.92 -9.78 1.05
CA ALA A 76 -8.41 -9.26 2.31
C ALA A 76 -8.28 -7.73 2.29
N LEU A 77 -7.89 -7.15 1.16
CA LEU A 77 -7.84 -5.69 0.97
C LEU A 77 -9.23 -5.06 1.09
N GLN A 78 -10.27 -5.77 0.65
CA GLN A 78 -11.67 -5.38 0.84
C GLN A 78 -12.15 -5.45 2.30
N GLY A 79 -11.33 -6.01 3.20
CA GLY A 79 -11.63 -6.11 4.63
C GLY A 79 -12.54 -7.28 5.01
N HIS A 80 -12.68 -8.28 4.13
CA HIS A 80 -13.42 -9.50 4.43
C HIS A 80 -12.56 -10.50 5.22
N ASP A 81 -13.22 -11.29 6.07
CA ASP A 81 -12.58 -12.41 6.75
C ASP A 81 -12.32 -13.56 5.76
N ILE A 82 -11.13 -14.16 5.81
CA ILE A 82 -10.70 -15.21 4.87
C ILE A 82 -10.38 -16.50 5.60
N LEU A 83 -10.94 -17.61 5.11
CA LEU A 83 -10.51 -18.96 5.46
C LEU A 83 -9.72 -19.56 4.30
N GLY A 84 -8.39 -19.46 4.37
CA GLY A 84 -7.49 -19.98 3.33
C GLY A 84 -7.03 -21.41 3.60
N ALA A 85 -7.58 -22.39 2.88
CA ALA A 85 -7.12 -23.77 2.92
C ALA A 85 -6.12 -24.05 1.77
N ALA A 86 -4.83 -24.11 2.09
CA ALA A 86 -3.80 -24.48 1.12
C ALA A 86 -2.66 -25.26 1.80
N MET A 87 -1.90 -26.04 1.03
CA MET A 87 -0.80 -26.87 1.55
C MET A 87 0.36 -26.02 2.12
N THR A 88 1.24 -26.60 2.96
CA THR A 88 2.44 -25.89 3.45
C THR A 88 3.35 -25.50 2.27
N GLY A 89 4.02 -24.35 2.36
CA GLY A 89 4.81 -23.80 1.25
C GLY A 89 4.03 -23.01 0.19
N SER A 90 2.69 -22.92 0.29
CA SER A 90 1.84 -22.21 -0.70
C SER A 90 1.86 -20.67 -0.62
N GLY A 91 2.62 -20.09 0.33
CA GLY A 91 2.73 -18.63 0.46
C GLY A 91 1.62 -17.94 1.28
N LYS A 92 0.80 -18.67 2.04
CA LYS A 92 -0.29 -18.10 2.89
C LYS A 92 0.17 -16.99 3.84
N THR A 93 1.39 -17.04 4.36
CA THR A 93 1.91 -16.03 5.29
C THR A 93 1.90 -14.64 4.65
N LEU A 94 2.34 -14.52 3.40
CA LEU A 94 2.32 -13.24 2.68
C LEU A 94 0.88 -12.78 2.37
N SER A 95 -0.05 -13.71 2.11
CA SER A 95 -1.46 -13.39 1.89
C SER A 95 -2.09 -12.64 3.08
N PHE A 96 -1.65 -12.93 4.31
CA PHE A 96 -2.11 -12.22 5.51
C PHE A 96 -1.27 -10.97 5.82
N LEU A 97 0.04 -11.00 5.58
CA LEU A 97 0.93 -9.89 5.93
C LEU A 97 0.75 -8.66 5.04
N ILE A 98 0.49 -8.85 3.75
CA ILE A 98 0.30 -7.75 2.81
C ILE A 98 -0.87 -6.86 3.28
N PRO A 99 -2.10 -7.36 3.50
CA PRO A 99 -3.21 -6.56 4.01
C PRO A 99 -2.96 -5.86 5.36
N VAL A 100 -2.16 -6.47 6.25
CA VAL A 100 -1.81 -5.89 7.56
C VAL A 100 -0.83 -4.72 7.42
N ALA A 101 0.12 -4.80 6.48
CA ALA A 101 1.03 -3.70 6.17
C ALA A 101 0.32 -2.49 5.52
N PHE A 102 -1.00 -2.62 5.25
CA PHE A 102 -1.85 -1.65 4.57
C PHE A 102 -2.93 -0.99 5.42
N LYS A 103 -2.86 -1.13 6.74
CA LYS A 103 -3.71 -0.37 7.66
C LYS A 103 -2.98 0.83 8.27
#